data_AF-A0A944T0F2-F1
#
_entry.id   AF-A0A944T0F2-F1
#
_cell.length_a   1.000
_cell.length_b   1.000
_cell.length_c   1.000
_cell.angle_alpha   90.00
_cell.angle_beta   90.00
_cell.angle_gamma   90.00
#
_symmetry.space_group_name_H-M   'P 1'
#
loop_
_entity.id
_entity.type
_entity.pdbx_description
1 polymer ?
#
loop_
_entity_poly.entity_id
_entity_poly.type
_entity_poly.pdbx_seq_one_letter_code
_entity_poly.pdbx_strand_id
1 'polypeptide(L)'
;MGIIDTFRRSHKDLFVYLPADEVHAHDHFLERTCLRWLPKFVTPNQISIFRIFFTPVVFFLILYGCYKTGVVLFLFNAFTDALDGSLARTKNQITKFGMMIDPLADKLLIGSMVLLLVFKHLNPWLGIAVLGIEIIFIVSAYVATTKFKNVRMANLWGKIKMVLQVVAVGVILIALVFEMPIFLNIASGILGLSIGFALVSLFRHGI
;
A
#
# COMPACT_ATOMS: atom_id res chain seq x y z
N MET A 1 17.97 -16.58 -16.15
CA MET A 1 18.61 -16.26 -14.86
C MET A 1 18.37 -14.79 -14.60
N GLY A 2 17.36 -14.47 -13.79
CA GLY A 2 16.79 -13.12 -13.74
C GLY A 2 17.66 -12.14 -12.94
N ILE A 3 17.52 -10.84 -13.21
CA ILE A 3 18.20 -9.75 -12.49
C ILE A 3 18.07 -9.91 -10.96
N ILE A 4 16.92 -10.41 -10.50
CA ILE A 4 16.61 -10.67 -9.09
C ILE A 4 17.45 -11.83 -8.51
N ASP A 5 17.72 -12.89 -9.27
CA ASP A 5 18.53 -14.02 -8.79
C ASP A 5 19.99 -13.60 -8.61
N THR A 6 20.50 -12.77 -9.50
CA THR A 6 21.84 -12.18 -9.41
C THR A 6 21.94 -11.25 -8.20
N PHE A 7 20.93 -10.39 -7.98
CA PHE A 7 20.87 -9.51 -6.82
C PHE A 7 20.78 -10.27 -5.49
N ARG A 8 19.92 -11.30 -5.42
CA ARG A 8 19.78 -12.18 -4.24
C ARG A 8 21.10 -12.88 -3.89
N ARG A 9 21.90 -13.27 -4.89
CA ARG A 9 23.21 -13.88 -4.66
C ARG A 9 24.22 -12.88 -4.07
N SER A 10 24.14 -11.61 -4.48
CA SER A 10 25.03 -10.54 -4.02
C SER A 10 24.67 -10.01 -2.62
N HIS A 11 23.40 -10.04 -2.23
CA HIS A 11 22.90 -9.48 -0.96
C HIS A 11 22.07 -10.49 -0.17
N LYS A 12 22.67 -11.64 0.17
CA LYS A 12 21.96 -12.74 0.86
C LYS A 12 21.35 -12.33 2.20
N ASP A 13 21.96 -11.39 2.90
CA ASP A 13 21.52 -10.85 4.18
C ASP A 13 20.14 -10.17 4.13
N LEU A 14 19.75 -9.65 2.97
CA LEU A 14 18.44 -9.01 2.76
C LEU A 14 17.29 -10.01 2.60
N PHE A 15 17.61 -11.26 2.24
CA PHE A 15 16.64 -12.33 1.94
C PHE A 15 16.56 -13.41 3.04
N VAL A 16 17.23 -13.19 4.18
CA VAL A 16 17.09 -14.05 5.36
C VAL A 16 15.70 -13.84 5.97
N TYR A 17 15.03 -14.95 6.29
CA TYR A 17 13.71 -14.91 6.93
C TYR A 17 13.81 -14.48 8.39
N LEU A 18 12.90 -13.57 8.77
CA LEU A 18 12.73 -13.08 10.13
C LEU A 18 11.46 -13.70 10.73
N PRO A 19 11.45 -14.01 12.04
CA PRO A 19 10.25 -14.49 12.71
C PRO A 19 9.18 -13.40 12.72
N ALA A 20 7.91 -13.79 12.58
CA ALA A 20 6.79 -12.86 12.71
C ALA A 20 6.63 -12.42 14.18
N ASP A 21 6.57 -11.11 14.35
CA ASP A 21 6.41 -10.39 15.61
C ASP A 21 4.99 -10.58 16.17
N GLU A 22 3.94 -10.46 15.34
CA GLU A 22 2.55 -10.81 15.67
C GLU A 22 1.77 -11.23 14.41
N VAL A 23 0.95 -12.29 14.51
CA VAL A 23 -0.02 -12.69 13.47
C VAL A 23 -1.39 -12.14 13.84
N HIS A 24 -2.03 -11.39 12.95
CA HIS A 24 -3.31 -10.75 13.22
C HIS A 24 -4.50 -11.64 12.86
N ALA A 25 -5.69 -11.34 13.40
CA ALA A 25 -6.91 -12.13 13.16
C ALA A 25 -7.29 -12.20 11.66
N HIS A 26 -7.11 -11.10 10.92
CA HIS A 26 -7.36 -11.10 9.47
C HIS A 26 -6.36 -11.96 8.69
N ASP A 27 -5.17 -12.21 9.25
CA ASP A 27 -4.18 -13.07 8.60
C ASP A 27 -4.64 -14.52 8.61
N HIS A 28 -5.17 -15.01 9.73
CA HIS A 28 -5.74 -16.35 9.80
C HIS A 28 -6.98 -16.52 8.94
N PHE A 29 -7.78 -15.46 8.78
CA PHE A 29 -8.91 -15.46 7.86
C PHE A 29 -8.43 -15.62 6.40
N LEU A 30 -7.45 -14.82 5.98
CA LEU A 30 -6.86 -14.90 4.64
C LEU A 30 -6.13 -16.23 4.42
N GLU A 31 -5.46 -16.76 5.44
CA GLU A 31 -4.82 -18.08 5.42
C GLU A 31 -5.80 -19.19 5.06
N ARG A 32 -6.95 -19.21 5.73
CA ARG A 32 -7.98 -20.22 5.56
C ARG A 32 -8.75 -20.09 4.25
N THR A 33 -8.89 -18.87 3.74
CA THR A 33 -9.71 -18.57 2.55
C THR A 33 -8.87 -18.49 1.28
N CYS A 34 -8.01 -17.48 1.14
CA CYS A 34 -7.28 -17.20 -0.09
C CYS A 34 -5.91 -17.90 -0.15
N LEU A 35 -5.10 -17.83 0.91
CA LEU A 35 -3.71 -18.29 0.86
C LEU A 35 -3.59 -19.82 0.70
N ARG A 36 -4.61 -20.58 1.12
CA ARG A 36 -4.69 -22.03 0.89
C ARG A 36 -4.68 -22.41 -0.59
N TRP A 37 -5.20 -21.54 -1.45
CA TRP A 37 -5.24 -21.74 -2.91
C TRP A 37 -4.01 -21.19 -3.62
N LEU A 38 -3.17 -20.42 -2.92
CA LEU A 38 -1.98 -19.82 -3.49
C LEU A 38 -0.90 -20.90 -3.69
N PRO A 39 -0.28 -21.00 -4.88
CA PRO A 39 0.76 -21.98 -5.12
C PRO A 39 1.95 -21.78 -4.17
N LYS A 40 2.55 -22.88 -3.69
CA LYS A 40 3.67 -22.84 -2.72
C LYS A 40 4.92 -22.13 -3.23
N PHE A 41 5.06 -21.93 -4.53
CA PHE A 41 6.19 -21.22 -5.13
C PHE A 41 6.07 -19.69 -5.09
N VAL A 42 4.88 -19.14 -4.80
CA VAL A 42 4.67 -17.70 -4.74
C VAL A 42 5.17 -17.19 -3.39
N THR A 43 6.15 -16.29 -3.44
CA THR A 43 6.72 -15.62 -2.26
C THR A 43 6.12 -14.21 -2.09
N PRO A 44 6.04 -13.69 -0.85
CA PRO A 44 5.57 -12.31 -0.61
C PRO A 44 6.29 -11.29 -1.48
N ASN A 45 7.63 -11.34 -1.53
CA ASN A 45 8.45 -10.42 -2.32
C ASN A 45 8.12 -10.43 -3.83
N GLN A 46 7.70 -11.57 -4.39
CA GLN A 46 7.29 -11.62 -5.80
C GLN A 46 5.99 -10.87 -6.03
N ILE A 47 5.07 -10.91 -5.06
CA ILE A 47 3.80 -10.18 -5.12
C ILE A 47 4.09 -8.67 -5.06
N SER A 48 4.96 -8.22 -4.14
CA SER A 48 5.34 -6.81 -4.02
C SER A 48 6.01 -6.28 -5.29
N ILE A 49 6.93 -7.06 -5.89
CA ILE A 49 7.57 -6.71 -7.16
C ILE A 49 6.53 -6.65 -8.28
N PHE A 50 5.63 -7.63 -8.36
CA PHE A 50 4.53 -7.63 -9.33
C PHE A 50 3.73 -6.34 -9.23
N ARG A 51 3.37 -5.91 -8.02
CA ARG A 51 2.61 -4.66 -7.79
C ARG A 51 3.34 -3.42 -8.28
N ILE A 52 4.66 -3.34 -8.12
CA ILE A 52 5.46 -2.22 -8.65
C ILE A 52 5.31 -2.11 -10.17
N PHE A 53 5.36 -3.23 -10.89
CA PHE A 53 5.19 -3.23 -12.35
C PHE A 53 3.73 -3.11 -12.79
N PHE A 54 2.80 -3.61 -11.98
CA PHE A 54 1.37 -3.60 -12.28
C PHE A 54 0.72 -2.22 -12.03
N THR A 55 1.23 -1.46 -11.06
CA THR A 55 0.72 -0.13 -10.70
C THR A 55 0.75 0.87 -11.88
N PRO A 56 1.84 1.00 -12.67
CA PRO A 56 1.83 1.80 -13.90
C PRO A 56 0.74 1.41 -14.89
N VAL A 57 0.46 0.11 -15.04
CA VAL A 57 -0.60 -0.38 -15.93
C VAL A 57 -1.97 0.14 -15.47
N VAL A 58 -2.27 0.02 -14.17
CA VAL A 58 -3.49 0.57 -13.56
C VAL A 58 -3.56 2.09 -13.76
N PHE A 59 -2.45 2.80 -13.55
CA PHE A 59 -2.37 4.25 -13.76
C PHE A 59 -2.69 4.66 -15.20
N PHE A 60 -2.08 4.01 -16.20
CA PHE A 60 -2.35 4.34 -17.61
C PHE A 60 -3.80 4.06 -18.01
N LEU A 61 -4.36 2.94 -17.58
CA LEU A 61 -5.78 2.62 -17.83
C LEU A 61 -6.71 3.71 -17.31
N ILE A 62 -6.48 4.19 -16.09
CA ILE A 62 -7.30 5.26 -15.49
C ILE A 62 -7.02 6.61 -16.19
N LEU A 63 -5.77 6.88 -16.58
CA LEU A 63 -5.39 8.11 -17.28
C LEU A 63 -6.13 8.25 -18.62
N TYR A 64 -6.26 7.15 -19.38
CA TYR A 64 -7.00 7.10 -20.64
C TYR A 64 -8.53 6.96 -20.46
N GLY A 65 -9.04 7.06 -19.23
CA GLY A 65 -10.48 7.07 -18.96
C GLY A 65 -11.15 5.69 -18.92
N CYS A 66 -10.38 4.59 -18.91
CA CYS A 66 -10.92 3.23 -18.77
C CYS A 66 -11.29 2.92 -17.31
N TYR A 67 -12.16 3.73 -16.69
CA TYR A 67 -12.45 3.69 -15.25
C TYR A 67 -13.07 2.37 -14.78
N LYS A 68 -13.90 1.71 -15.60
CA LYS A 68 -14.53 0.42 -15.28
C LYS A 68 -13.49 -0.67 -15.04
N THR A 69 -12.56 -0.83 -15.98
CA THR A 69 -11.46 -1.78 -15.85
C THR A 69 -10.46 -1.31 -14.79
N GLY A 70 -10.21 0.01 -14.75
CA GLY A 70 -9.31 0.64 -13.79
C GLY A 70 -9.69 0.35 -12.34
N VAL A 71 -10.97 0.45 -11.96
CA VAL A 71 -11.41 0.19 -10.57
C VAL A 71 -11.22 -1.27 -10.18
N VAL A 72 -11.52 -2.20 -11.08
CA VAL A 72 -11.34 -3.64 -10.83
C VAL A 72 -9.87 -3.96 -10.60
N LEU A 73 -8.98 -3.45 -11.46
CA LEU A 73 -7.55 -3.71 -11.34
C LEU A 73 -6.91 -2.94 -10.18
N PHE A 74 -7.40 -1.74 -9.86
CA PHE A 74 -6.99 -1.00 -8.66
C PHE A 74 -7.32 -1.79 -7.39
N LEU A 75 -8.57 -2.25 -7.24
CA LEU A 75 -8.99 -3.05 -6.09
C LEU A 75 -8.24 -4.37 -6.00
N PHE A 76 -7.99 -5.02 -7.14
CA PHE A 76 -7.14 -6.21 -7.19
C PHE A 76 -5.71 -5.91 -6.70
N ASN A 77 -5.08 -4.84 -7.19
CA ASN A 77 -3.73 -4.43 -6.79
C ASN A 77 -3.64 -4.06 -5.30
N ALA A 78 -4.65 -3.34 -4.78
CA ALA A 78 -4.74 -3.02 -3.35
C ALA A 78 -5.00 -4.27 -2.49
N PHE A 79 -5.77 -5.24 -2.99
CA PHE A 79 -6.00 -6.50 -2.29
C PHE A 79 -4.74 -7.38 -2.24
N THR A 80 -3.90 -7.34 -3.28
CA THR A 80 -2.64 -8.10 -3.27
C THR A 80 -1.67 -7.66 -2.17
N ASP A 81 -1.74 -6.42 -1.70
CA ASP A 81 -0.99 -5.92 -0.52
C ASP A 81 -1.42 -6.60 0.78
N ALA A 82 -2.73 -6.73 1.01
CA ALA A 82 -3.21 -7.44 2.19
C ALA A 82 -2.79 -8.93 2.16
N LEU A 83 -2.76 -9.52 0.96
CA LEU A 83 -2.36 -10.91 0.76
C LEU A 83 -0.87 -11.13 0.99
N ASP A 84 0.02 -10.29 0.46
CA ASP A 84 1.46 -10.48 0.57
C ASP A 84 1.96 -10.32 2.03
N GLY A 85 1.45 -9.32 2.74
CA GLY A 85 1.74 -9.12 4.16
C GLY A 85 1.20 -10.26 5.04
N SER A 86 0.00 -10.75 4.74
CA SER A 86 -0.57 -11.91 5.44
C SER A 86 0.22 -13.20 5.17
N LEU A 87 0.63 -13.41 3.91
CA LEU A 87 1.45 -14.54 3.50
C LEU A 87 2.82 -14.51 4.18
N ALA A 88 3.45 -13.35 4.28
CA ALA A 88 4.74 -13.17 4.94
C ALA A 88 4.66 -13.53 6.44
N ARG A 89 3.64 -13.04 7.14
CA ARG A 89 3.45 -13.30 8.58
C ARG A 89 3.09 -14.76 8.86
N THR A 90 2.12 -15.33 8.14
CA THR A 90 1.63 -16.70 8.39
C THR A 90 2.68 -17.77 8.05
N LYS A 91 3.52 -17.53 7.04
CA LYS A 91 4.58 -18.46 6.64
C LYS A 91 5.95 -18.18 7.29
N ASN A 92 6.06 -17.18 8.17
CA ASN A 92 7.35 -16.69 8.68
C ASN A 92 8.36 -16.38 7.56
N GLN A 93 7.87 -15.77 6.48
CA GLN A 93 8.65 -15.44 5.28
C GLN A 93 8.94 -13.93 5.18
N ILE A 94 9.05 -13.25 6.31
CA ILE A 94 9.37 -11.81 6.36
C ILE A 94 10.84 -11.63 6.02
N THR A 95 11.16 -10.73 5.10
CA THR A 95 12.55 -10.44 4.70
C THR A 95 12.83 -8.94 4.79
N LYS A 96 14.08 -8.56 5.04
CA LYS A 96 14.48 -7.14 5.05
C LYS A 96 14.23 -6.47 3.70
N PHE A 97 14.42 -7.21 2.62
CA PHE A 97 14.08 -6.74 1.28
C PHE A 97 12.59 -6.46 1.12
N GLY A 98 11.71 -7.40 1.51
CA GLY A 98 10.26 -7.22 1.48
C GLY A 98 9.82 -5.99 2.29
N MET A 99 10.30 -5.88 3.53
CA MET A 99 10.01 -4.73 4.40
C MET A 99 10.39 -3.36 3.80
N MET A 100 11.33 -3.31 2.86
CA MET A 100 11.69 -2.08 2.14
C MET A 100 10.85 -1.87 0.87
N ILE A 101 10.52 -2.95 0.15
CA ILE A 101 9.81 -2.90 -1.13
C ILE A 101 8.30 -2.71 -0.94
N ASP A 102 7.71 -3.30 0.10
CA ASP A 102 6.26 -3.22 0.33
C ASP A 102 5.80 -1.77 0.55
N PRO A 103 6.44 -0.95 1.43
CA PRO A 103 6.05 0.45 1.60
C PRO A 103 6.30 1.32 0.36
N LEU A 104 7.21 0.90 -0.52
CA LEU A 104 7.44 1.57 -1.81
C LEU A 104 6.30 1.26 -2.77
N ALA A 105 5.91 -0.01 -2.91
CA ALA A 105 4.80 -0.44 -3.75
C ALA A 105 3.47 0.21 -3.32
N ASP A 106 3.21 0.28 -2.02
CA ASP A 106 2.03 0.96 -1.45
C ASP A 106 1.94 2.42 -1.86
N LYS A 107 3.03 3.16 -1.64
CA LYS A 107 3.08 4.60 -1.90
C LYS A 107 3.07 4.91 -3.39
N LEU A 108 3.61 4.03 -4.22
CA LEU A 108 3.45 4.14 -5.67
C LEU A 108 1.98 4.03 -6.07
N LEU A 109 1.25 3.03 -5.57
CA LEU A 109 -0.16 2.86 -5.92
C LEU A 109 -0.99 4.07 -5.48
N ILE A 110 -0.98 4.41 -4.20
CA ILE A 110 -1.78 5.52 -3.68
C ILE A 110 -1.31 6.86 -4.25
N GLY A 111 0.00 7.09 -4.31
CA GLY A 111 0.57 8.33 -4.83
C GLY A 111 0.18 8.59 -6.28
N SER A 112 0.26 7.56 -7.14
CA SER A 112 -0.17 7.64 -8.54
C SER A 112 -1.67 7.92 -8.67
N MET A 113 -2.51 7.27 -7.86
CA MET A 113 -3.96 7.50 -7.90
C MET A 113 -4.34 8.89 -7.39
N VAL A 114 -3.71 9.36 -6.31
CA VAL A 114 -3.94 10.71 -5.78
C VAL A 114 -3.54 11.76 -6.81
N LEU A 115 -2.37 11.61 -7.43
CA LEU A 115 -1.89 12.54 -8.46
C LEU A 115 -2.88 12.64 -9.64
N LEU A 116 -3.43 11.50 -10.07
CA LEU A 116 -4.31 11.44 -11.22
C LEU A 116 -5.75 11.89 -10.92
N LEU A 117 -6.31 11.41 -9.81
CA LEU A 117 -7.74 11.52 -9.53
C LEU A 117 -8.06 12.72 -8.64
N VAL A 118 -7.29 12.95 -7.57
CA VAL A 118 -7.58 14.00 -6.59
C VAL A 118 -7.31 15.37 -7.19
N PHE A 119 -6.18 15.55 -7.87
CA PHE A 119 -5.86 16.83 -8.52
C PHE A 119 -6.80 17.17 -9.68
N LYS A 120 -7.41 16.16 -10.32
CA LYS A 120 -8.31 16.35 -11.46
C LYS A 120 -9.77 16.55 -11.03
N HIS A 121 -10.23 15.87 -9.99
CA HIS A 121 -11.65 15.79 -9.65
C HIS A 121 -12.01 16.32 -8.27
N LEU A 122 -11.04 16.54 -7.39
CA LEU A 122 -11.26 17.04 -6.04
C LEU A 122 -10.44 18.31 -5.80
N ASN A 123 -10.54 18.84 -4.58
CA ASN A 123 -9.74 19.99 -4.17
C ASN A 123 -8.24 19.62 -4.16
N PRO A 124 -7.37 20.32 -4.91
CA PRO A 124 -5.94 19.99 -5.00
C PRO A 124 -5.21 20.08 -3.65
N TRP A 125 -5.70 20.88 -2.71
CA TRP A 125 -5.13 20.95 -1.35
C TRP A 125 -5.23 19.61 -0.61
N LEU A 126 -6.25 18.79 -0.88
CA LEU A 126 -6.34 17.42 -0.34
C LEU A 126 -5.24 16.54 -0.92
N GLY A 127 -4.98 16.64 -2.22
CA GLY A 127 -3.91 15.89 -2.89
C GLY A 127 -2.54 16.23 -2.32
N ILE A 128 -2.26 17.54 -2.15
CA ILE A 128 -1.03 18.03 -1.52
C ILE A 128 -0.90 17.52 -0.09
N ALA A 129 -1.96 17.59 0.71
CA ALA A 129 -1.93 17.14 2.11
C ALA A 129 -1.68 15.63 2.23
N VAL A 130 -2.35 14.81 1.42
CA VAL A 130 -2.16 13.35 1.39
C VAL A 130 -0.73 13.01 0.98
N LEU A 131 -0.23 13.56 -0.13
CA LEU A 131 1.14 13.30 -0.59
C LEU A 131 2.19 13.79 0.40
N GLY A 132 2.00 14.99 0.97
CA GLY A 132 2.90 15.55 1.98
C GLY A 132 3.02 14.67 3.21
N ILE A 133 1.89 14.13 3.70
CA ILE A 133 1.88 13.17 4.81
C ILE A 133 2.60 11.88 4.43
N GLU A 134 2.37 11.33 3.23
CA GLU A 134 3.09 10.12 2.82
C GLU A 134 4.61 10.34 2.79
N ILE A 135 5.06 11.50 2.30
CA ILE A 135 6.47 11.90 2.32
C ILE A 135 7.00 11.98 3.76
N ILE A 136 6.26 12.62 4.67
CA ILE A 136 6.64 12.70 6.09
C ILE A 136 6.80 11.30 6.68
N PHE A 137 5.91 10.36 6.37
CA PHE A 137 6.02 8.96 6.83
C PHE A 137 7.23 8.23 6.22
N ILE A 138 7.62 8.51 4.97
CA ILE A 138 8.85 7.94 4.39
C ILE A 138 10.07 8.45 5.16
N VAL A 139 10.15 9.77 5.32
CA VAL A 139 11.28 10.44 5.98
C VAL A 139 11.37 10.00 7.43
N SER A 140 10.23 9.90 8.12
CA SER A 140 10.18 9.46 9.51
C SER A 140 10.71 8.04 9.69
N ALA A 141 10.26 7.10 8.86
CA ALA A 141 10.73 5.72 8.86
C ALA A 141 12.23 5.63 8.55
N TYR A 142 12.71 6.41 7.58
CA TYR A 142 14.13 6.45 7.23
C TYR A 142 15.00 6.97 8.38
N VAL A 143 14.59 8.07 9.03
CA VAL A 143 15.30 8.64 10.18
C VAL A 143 15.29 7.69 11.38
N ALA A 144 14.15 7.05 11.68
CA ALA A 144 14.03 6.06 12.75
C ALA A 144 15.01 4.89 12.56
N THR A 145 15.10 4.39 11.34
CA THR A 145 15.97 3.26 11.00
C THR A 145 17.45 3.63 11.04
N THR A 146 17.82 4.80 10.52
CA THR A 146 19.23 5.22 10.37
C THR A 146 19.82 5.83 11.65
N LYS A 147 19.06 6.68 12.36
CA LYS A 147 19.57 7.39 13.54
C LYS A 147 19.31 6.64 14.85
N PHE A 148 18.16 5.99 14.98
CA PHE A 148 17.73 5.43 16.25
C PHE A 148 17.84 3.90 16.32
N LYS A 149 18.25 3.24 15.22
CA LYS A 149 18.31 1.76 15.07
C LYS A 149 17.01 1.05 15.49
N ASN A 150 15.90 1.79 15.51
CA ASN A 150 14.62 1.30 15.95
C ASN A 150 13.77 1.08 14.72
N VAL A 151 13.51 -0.19 14.40
CA VAL A 151 12.56 -0.55 13.34
C VAL A 151 11.17 -0.37 13.93
N ARG A 152 10.51 0.73 13.57
CA ARG A 152 9.16 1.02 14.05
C ARG A 152 8.16 0.14 13.31
N MET A 153 7.47 -0.71 14.07
CA MET A 153 6.30 -1.44 13.58
C MET A 153 5.16 -0.48 13.24
N ALA A 154 4.35 -0.84 12.23
CA ALA A 154 3.24 -0.04 11.76
C ALA A 154 2.13 0.09 12.82
N ASN A 155 1.87 1.31 13.27
CA ASN A 155 0.83 1.60 14.27
C ASN A 155 -0.57 1.46 13.68
N LEU A 156 -1.55 1.13 14.53
CA LEU A 156 -2.96 0.97 14.15
C LEU A 156 -3.50 2.19 13.37
N TRP A 157 -3.15 3.40 13.79
CA TRP A 157 -3.51 4.66 13.13
C TRP A 157 -2.95 4.77 11.70
N GLY A 158 -1.72 4.31 11.50
CA GLY A 158 -1.06 4.22 10.20
C GLY A 158 -1.77 3.25 9.26
N LYS A 159 -2.25 2.11 9.78
CA LYS A 159 -3.04 1.15 8.99
C LYS A 159 -4.42 1.72 8.62
N ILE A 160 -5.09 2.38 9.57
CA ILE A 160 -6.40 3.00 9.32
C ILE A 160 -6.31 4.06 8.23
N LYS A 161 -5.30 4.95 8.25
CA LYS A 161 -5.15 5.96 7.17
C LYS A 161 -5.03 5.32 5.79
N MET A 162 -4.29 4.21 5.68
CA MET A 162 -4.07 3.53 4.40
C MET A 162 -5.37 2.91 3.89
N VAL A 163 -6.14 2.24 4.76
CA VAL A 163 -7.45 1.70 4.41
C VAL A 163 -8.39 2.82 3.93
N LEU A 164 -8.42 3.96 4.64
CA LEU A 164 -9.24 5.10 4.25
C LEU A 164 -8.83 5.66 2.88
N GLN A 165 -7.53 5.77 2.58
CA GLN A 165 -7.04 6.25 1.28
C GLN A 165 -7.41 5.27 0.14
N VAL A 166 -7.24 3.96 0.34
CA VAL A 166 -7.64 2.93 -0.63
C VAL A 166 -9.15 3.02 -0.91
N VAL A 167 -9.96 3.10 0.16
CA VAL A 167 -11.42 3.22 0.03
C VAL A 167 -11.79 4.51 -0.68
N ALA A 168 -11.19 5.65 -0.32
CA ALA A 168 -11.47 6.91 -0.97
C ALA A 168 -11.18 6.87 -2.48
N VAL A 169 -10.02 6.36 -2.88
CA VAL A 169 -9.67 6.19 -4.29
C VAL A 169 -10.67 5.29 -5.01
N GLY A 170 -11.06 4.17 -4.39
CA GLY A 170 -12.10 3.29 -4.93
C GLY A 170 -13.43 4.02 -5.13
N VAL A 171 -13.85 4.84 -4.16
CA VAL A 171 -15.08 5.64 -4.25
C VAL A 171 -14.97 6.70 -5.35
N ILE A 172 -13.81 7.35 -5.53
CA ILE A 172 -13.62 8.29 -6.66
C ILE A 172 -13.79 7.54 -7.99
N LEU A 173 -13.17 6.38 -8.15
CA LEU A 173 -13.29 5.60 -9.37
C LEU A 173 -14.73 5.14 -9.64
N ILE A 174 -15.46 4.72 -8.61
CA ILE A 174 -16.90 4.41 -8.72
C ILE A 174 -17.69 5.66 -9.14
N ALA A 175 -17.39 6.82 -8.55
CA ALA A 175 -18.01 8.09 -8.93
C ALA A 175 -17.85 8.40 -10.43
N LEU A 176 -16.65 8.12 -10.98
CA LEU A 176 -16.34 8.33 -12.39
C LEU A 176 -16.97 7.28 -13.29
N VAL A 177 -17.13 6.04 -12.83
CA VAL A 177 -17.79 4.97 -13.59
C VAL A 177 -19.29 5.20 -13.75
N PHE A 178 -19.95 5.67 -12.69
CA PHE A 178 -21.40 5.88 -12.66
C PHE A 178 -21.82 7.34 -12.86
N GLU A 179 -20.85 8.24 -13.10
CA GLU A 179 -21.06 9.68 -13.29
C GLU A 179 -21.87 10.33 -12.14
N MET A 180 -21.66 9.85 -10.91
CA MET A 180 -22.40 10.29 -9.73
C MET A 180 -21.54 11.20 -8.84
N PRO A 181 -21.71 12.54 -8.93
CA PRO A 181 -20.82 13.50 -8.25
C PRO A 181 -20.93 13.45 -6.73
N ILE A 182 -22.03 12.94 -6.18
CA ILE A 182 -22.20 12.76 -4.73
C ILE A 182 -21.09 11.90 -4.11
N PHE A 183 -20.59 10.90 -4.84
CA PHE A 183 -19.52 10.04 -4.37
C PHE A 183 -18.16 10.77 -4.30
N LEU A 184 -17.94 11.82 -5.11
CA LEU A 184 -16.74 12.65 -5.00
C LEU A 184 -16.70 13.42 -3.68
N ASN A 185 -17.86 13.92 -3.23
CA ASN A 185 -17.97 14.56 -1.92
C ASN A 185 -17.69 13.56 -0.79
N ILE A 186 -18.25 12.36 -0.87
CA ILE A 186 -17.97 11.28 0.10
C ILE A 186 -16.49 10.94 0.12
N ALA A 187 -15.86 10.76 -1.04
CA ALA A 187 -14.43 10.48 -1.15
C ALA A 187 -13.56 11.60 -0.54
N SER A 188 -13.93 12.87 -0.77
CA SER A 188 -13.23 14.00 -0.15
C SER A 188 -13.30 13.98 1.38
N GLY A 189 -14.46 13.62 1.95
CA GLY A 189 -14.63 13.44 3.38
C GLY A 189 -13.78 12.30 3.94
N ILE A 190 -13.74 11.16 3.24
CA ILE A 190 -12.90 10.01 3.62
C ILE A 190 -11.41 10.38 3.56
N LEU A 191 -10.96 11.11 2.53
CA LEU A 191 -9.57 11.60 2.46
C LEU A 191 -9.27 12.57 3.61
N GLY A 192 -10.18 13.49 3.93
CA GLY A 192 -10.05 14.38 5.07
C GLY A 192 -9.90 13.63 6.39
N LEU A 193 -10.72 12.59 6.61
CA LEU A 193 -10.58 11.70 7.76
C LEU A 193 -9.22 10.99 7.76
N SER A 194 -8.78 10.47 6.60
CA SER A 194 -7.47 9.80 6.48
C SER A 194 -6.31 10.69 6.90
N ILE A 195 -6.36 11.98 6.53
CA ILE A 195 -5.39 13.00 6.94
C ILE A 195 -5.42 13.18 8.45
N GLY A 196 -6.61 13.28 9.06
CA GLY A 196 -6.76 13.36 10.52
C GLY A 196 -6.15 12.16 11.25
N PHE A 197 -6.45 10.93 10.80
CA PHE A 197 -5.85 9.72 11.36
C PHE A 197 -4.33 9.68 11.19
N ALA A 198 -3.82 10.16 10.05
CA ALA A 198 -2.39 10.23 9.80
C ALA A 198 -1.69 11.23 10.72
N LEU A 199 -2.30 12.41 10.96
CA LEU A 199 -1.78 13.39 11.92
C LEU A 199 -1.77 12.82 13.34
N VAL A 200 -2.86 12.17 13.77
CA VAL A 200 -2.91 11.51 15.10
C VAL A 200 -1.82 10.44 15.22
N SER A 201 -1.59 9.66 14.15
CA SER A 201 -0.50 8.68 14.12
C SER A 201 0.87 9.35 14.32
N LEU A 202 1.12 10.47 13.64
CA LEU A 202 2.38 11.22 13.73
C LEU A 202 2.57 11.86 15.13
N PHE A 203 1.52 12.44 15.71
CA PHE A 203 1.61 13.05 17.03
C PHE A 203 1.76 12.03 18.15
N ARG A 204 0.93 10.98 18.15
CA ARG A 204 0.87 10.03 19.27
C ARG A 204 2.08 9.12 19.34
N HIS A 205 2.64 8.75 18.18
CA HIS A 205 3.76 7.83 18.12
C HIS A 205 5.06 8.53 17.72
N GLY A 206 5.03 9.85 17.51
CA GLY A 206 6.17 10.62 16.99
C GLY A 206 6.54 10.23 15.56
N ILE A 207 7.47 10.99 14.97
CA ILE A 207 8.21 10.65 13.74
C ILE A 207 8.97 9.34 13.95
#